data_AF-J6UGB7-F1
#
_entry.id   AF-J6UGB7-F1
#
_cell.length_a   1.000
_cell.length_b   1.000
_cell.length_c   1.000
_cell.angle_alpha   90.00
_cell.angle_beta   90.00
_cell.angle_gamma   90.00
#
_symmetry.space_group_name_H-M   'P 1'
#
loop_
_entity.id
_entity.type
_entity.pdbx_description
1 polymer ?
#
loop_
_entity_poly.entity_id
_entity_poly.type
_entity_poly.pdbx_seq_one_letter_code
_entity_poly.pdbx_strand_id
1 'polypeptide(L)'
;MTAAEGRRSRLRLTLLKAALLLSLCLNVALGTYLGVQWRDGRHGVLTAAGATRVIDRMADRLPEADGERLREIFASKRIELSEAQTRYDAAMRHSLDLLAAPDLDVAAFRDAVREARDQRLAVGDVLIGTIVETLTEMPAKERQELAGRLRRRQ
;
A
#
# COMPACT_ATOMS: atom_id res chain seq x y z
N MET A 1 46.52 -38.55 -5.54
CA MET A 1 45.19 -37.92 -5.35
C MET A 1 44.63 -38.36 -4.00
N THR A 2 44.82 -37.52 -2.99
CA THR A 2 44.66 -37.90 -1.57
C THR A 2 43.24 -37.72 -1.06
N ALA A 3 42.78 -38.59 -0.16
CA ALA A 3 41.45 -38.61 0.46
C ALA A 3 40.98 -37.26 1.08
N ALA A 4 41.90 -36.33 1.32
CA ALA A 4 41.61 -34.97 1.79
C ALA A 4 40.93 -34.07 0.72
N GLU A 5 41.25 -34.23 -0.57
CA GLU A 5 40.64 -33.45 -1.66
C GLU A 5 39.18 -33.86 -1.88
N GLY A 6 38.90 -35.17 -1.83
CA GLY A 6 37.53 -35.70 -1.95
C GLY A 6 36.61 -35.28 -0.80
N ARG A 7 37.17 -35.04 0.39
CA ARG A 7 36.39 -34.57 1.56
C ARG A 7 36.07 -33.07 1.47
N ARG A 8 37.01 -32.25 0.97
CA ARG A 8 36.79 -30.82 0.71
C ARG A 8 35.78 -30.55 -0.41
N SER A 9 35.78 -31.35 -1.48
CA SER A 9 34.81 -31.15 -2.58
C SER A 9 33.38 -31.49 -2.15
N ARG A 10 33.19 -32.56 -1.37
CA ARG A 10 31.88 -32.93 -0.80
C ARG A 10 31.36 -31.84 0.14
N LEU A 11 32.20 -31.30 1.03
CA LEU A 11 31.82 -30.21 1.93
C LEU A 11 31.40 -28.94 1.17
N ARG A 12 32.12 -28.55 0.11
CA ARG A 12 31.74 -27.41 -0.74
C ARG A 12 30.40 -27.62 -1.43
N LEU A 13 30.15 -28.82 -1.98
CA LEU A 13 28.86 -29.16 -2.58
C LEU A 13 27.72 -29.13 -1.57
N THR A 14 27.93 -29.62 -0.35
CA THR A 14 26.93 -29.58 0.71
C THR A 14 26.63 -28.14 1.15
N LEU A 15 27.67 -27.30 1.29
CA LEU A 15 27.50 -25.88 1.62
C LEU A 15 26.77 -25.10 0.51
N LEU A 16 27.10 -25.35 -0.75
CA LEU A 16 26.40 -24.76 -1.90
C LEU A 16 24.92 -25.16 -1.94
N LYS A 17 24.62 -26.45 -1.71
CA LYS A 17 23.23 -26.93 -1.62
C LYS A 17 22.48 -26.29 -0.46
N ALA A 18 23.11 -26.16 0.70
CA ALA A 18 22.52 -25.51 1.86
C ALA A 18 22.26 -24.01 1.62
N ALA A 19 23.20 -23.30 0.99
CA ALA A 19 23.03 -21.90 0.63
C ALA A 19 21.91 -21.69 -0.40
N LEU A 20 21.80 -22.58 -1.40
CA LEU A 20 20.71 -22.55 -2.38
C LEU A 20 19.35 -22.80 -1.73
N LEU A 21 19.25 -23.80 -0.85
CA LEU A 21 18.02 -24.10 -0.12
C LEU A 21 17.62 -22.94 0.80
N LEU A 22 18.58 -22.34 1.51
CA LEU A 22 18.33 -21.20 2.37
C LEU A 22 17.85 -19.98 1.57
N SER A 23 18.49 -19.69 0.43
CA SER A 23 18.07 -18.64 -0.50
C SER A 23 16.66 -18.89 -1.03
N LEU A 24 16.36 -20.13 -1.44
CA LEU A 24 15.03 -20.49 -1.93
C LEU A 24 13.95 -20.33 -0.85
N CYS A 25 14.20 -20.83 0.37
CA CYS A 25 13.28 -20.65 1.49
C CYS A 25 13.06 -19.17 1.82
N LEU A 26 14.12 -18.36 1.80
CA LEU A 26 14.01 -16.92 2.06
C LEU A 26 13.16 -16.22 1.00
N ASN A 27 13.37 -16.54 -0.28
CA ASN A 27 12.56 -15.99 -1.38
C ASN A 27 11.10 -16.43 -1.30
N VAL A 28 10.82 -17.69 -0.98
CA VAL A 28 9.44 -18.19 -0.79
C VAL A 28 8.78 -17.51 0.42
N ALA A 29 9.51 -17.32 1.52
CA ALA A 29 9.00 -16.62 2.70
C ALA A 29 8.70 -15.15 2.41
N LEU A 30 9.59 -14.45 1.70
CA LEU A 30 9.37 -13.07 1.25
C LEU A 30 8.19 -12.97 0.28
N GLY A 31 8.12 -13.84 -0.73
CA GLY A 31 7.01 -13.87 -1.68
C GLY A 31 5.67 -14.18 -1.01
N THR A 32 5.65 -15.09 -0.03
CA THR A 32 4.46 -15.40 0.76
C THR A 32 4.07 -14.23 1.66
N TYR A 33 5.03 -13.59 2.32
CA TYR A 33 4.78 -12.43 3.17
C TYR A 33 4.20 -11.26 2.37
N LEU A 34 4.80 -10.94 1.21
CA LEU A 34 4.30 -9.92 0.30
C LEU A 34 2.92 -10.31 -0.28
N GLY A 35 2.73 -11.57 -0.67
CA GLY A 35 1.47 -12.07 -1.22
C GLY A 35 0.33 -12.05 -0.20
N VAL A 36 0.60 -12.46 1.05
CA VAL A 36 -0.38 -12.38 2.15
C VAL A 36 -0.70 -10.93 2.48
N GLN A 37 0.30 -10.04 2.50
CA GLN A 37 0.06 -8.60 2.70
C GLN A 37 -0.79 -7.98 1.60
N TRP A 38 -0.56 -8.36 0.34
CA TRP A 38 -1.39 -7.93 -0.79
C TRP A 38 -2.81 -8.48 -0.71
N ARG A 39 -2.98 -9.74 -0.28
CA ARG A 39 -4.30 -10.38 -0.20
C ARG A 39 -5.15 -9.86 0.96
N ASP A 40 -4.54 -9.60 2.10
CA ASP A 40 -5.29 -9.23 3.31
C ASP A 40 -5.66 -7.74 3.35
N GLY A 41 -5.02 -6.86 2.56
CA GLY A 41 -5.39 -5.42 2.49
C GLY A 41 -5.35 -4.67 3.83
N ARG A 42 -4.89 -5.33 4.91
CA ARG A 42 -4.91 -4.82 6.30
C ARG A 42 -3.82 -3.81 6.58
N HIS A 43 -2.80 -3.70 5.72
CA HIS A 43 -1.71 -2.75 5.87
C HIS A 43 -1.43 -2.01 4.54
N GLY A 44 -2.15 -0.91 4.35
CA GLY A 44 -1.52 0.32 3.88
C GLY A 44 -1.79 0.80 2.45
N VAL A 45 -2.11 -0.04 1.48
CA VAL A 45 -2.42 0.48 0.14
C VAL A 45 -3.89 0.89 0.12
N LEU A 46 -4.15 2.19 0.25
CA LEU A 46 -5.48 2.75 0.06
C LEU A 46 -5.82 2.57 -1.42
N THR A 47 -6.50 1.47 -1.77
CA THR A 47 -6.97 1.25 -3.15
C THR A 47 -8.26 2.00 -3.37
N ALA A 48 -8.67 2.19 -4.63
CA ALA A 48 -9.99 2.76 -4.94
C ALA A 48 -11.14 2.02 -4.20
N ALA A 49 -11.09 0.68 -4.16
CA ALA A 49 -12.06 -0.12 -3.40
C ALA A 49 -11.91 0.07 -1.88
N GLY A 50 -10.68 0.22 -1.38
CA GLY A 50 -10.41 0.54 0.02
C GLY A 50 -10.97 1.90 0.44
N ALA A 51 -10.80 2.91 -0.41
CA ALA A 51 -11.30 4.26 -0.22
C ALA A 51 -12.84 4.27 -0.16
N THR A 52 -13.53 3.56 -1.06
CA THR A 52 -14.99 3.38 -1.00
C THR A 52 -15.44 2.83 0.36
N ARG A 53 -14.79 1.76 0.85
CA ARG A 53 -15.12 1.20 2.18
C ARG A 53 -14.82 2.14 3.34
N VAL A 54 -13.85 3.04 3.20
CA VAL A 54 -13.57 4.06 4.22
C VAL A 54 -14.69 5.10 4.21
N ILE A 55 -15.07 5.58 3.03
CA ILE A 55 -16.18 6.54 2.85
C ILE A 55 -17.48 5.97 3.36
N ASP A 56 -17.84 4.74 3.00
CA ASP A 56 -19.09 4.11 3.47
C ASP A 56 -19.10 4.03 5.00
N ARG A 57 -18.01 3.56 5.62
CA ARG A 57 -17.87 3.51 7.08
C ARG A 57 -17.88 4.89 7.75
N MET A 58 -17.53 5.95 7.04
CA MET A 58 -17.63 7.31 7.54
C MET A 58 -19.05 7.85 7.39
N ALA A 59 -19.67 7.65 6.23
CA ALA A 59 -21.04 8.04 5.93
C ALA A 59 -22.02 7.39 6.92
N ASP A 60 -21.84 6.11 7.25
CA ASP A 60 -22.67 5.38 8.22
C ASP A 60 -22.57 5.94 9.66
N ARG A 61 -21.62 6.83 9.94
CA ARG A 61 -21.43 7.49 11.24
C ARG A 61 -21.93 8.93 11.27
N LEU A 62 -22.30 9.46 10.10
CA LEU A 62 -22.88 10.78 9.95
C LEU A 62 -24.41 10.70 10.03
N PRO A 63 -25.09 11.82 10.29
CA PRO A 63 -26.51 11.95 9.98
C PRO A 63 -26.78 11.54 8.52
N GLU A 64 -27.97 10.99 8.25
CA GLU A 64 -28.30 10.40 6.94
C GLU A 64 -28.01 11.34 5.77
N ALA A 65 -28.48 12.59 5.85
CA ALA A 65 -28.26 13.60 4.82
C ALA A 65 -26.77 13.92 4.57
N ASP A 66 -25.96 14.01 5.63
CA ASP A 66 -24.52 14.26 5.52
C ASP A 66 -23.77 13.03 4.98
N GLY A 67 -24.22 11.83 5.35
CA GLY A 67 -23.68 10.57 4.86
C GLY A 67 -23.94 10.39 3.36
N GLU A 68 -25.14 10.73 2.89
CA GLU A 68 -25.45 10.76 1.45
C GLU A 68 -24.60 11.78 0.71
N ARG A 69 -24.49 13.01 1.25
CA ARG A 69 -23.65 14.05 0.67
C ARG A 69 -22.17 13.64 0.59
N LEU A 70 -21.62 12.99 1.62
CA LEU A 70 -20.26 12.45 1.58
C LEU A 70 -20.09 11.44 0.43
N ARG A 71 -21.08 10.55 0.23
CA ARG A 71 -21.04 9.56 -0.86
C ARG A 71 -21.13 10.22 -2.23
N GLU A 72 -21.94 11.27 -2.37
CA GLU A 72 -22.08 12.05 -3.62
C GLU A 72 -20.79 12.79 -3.98
N ILE A 73 -20.20 13.52 -3.04
CA ILE A 73 -18.92 14.20 -3.23
C ILE A 73 -17.87 13.16 -3.63
N PHE A 74 -17.77 12.04 -2.89
CA PHE A 74 -16.83 10.98 -3.23
C PHE A 74 -17.08 10.38 -4.62
N ALA A 75 -18.34 10.21 -5.03
CA ALA A 75 -18.68 9.70 -6.35
C ALA A 75 -18.11 10.60 -7.46
N SER A 76 -18.14 11.93 -7.28
CA SER A 76 -17.55 12.89 -8.22
C SER A 76 -16.02 12.79 -8.32
N LYS A 77 -15.34 12.38 -7.23
CA LYS A 77 -13.87 12.22 -7.17
C LYS A 77 -13.38 10.85 -7.65
N ARG A 78 -14.26 9.94 -8.08
CA ARG A 78 -13.88 8.58 -8.50
C ARG A 78 -12.89 8.54 -9.66
N ILE A 79 -13.04 9.46 -10.61
CA ILE A 79 -12.12 9.54 -11.77
C ILE A 79 -10.73 9.95 -11.29
N GLU A 80 -10.65 11.04 -10.51
CA GLU A 80 -9.39 11.53 -9.93
C GLU A 80 -8.70 10.46 -9.08
N LEU A 81 -9.46 9.72 -8.27
CA LEU A 81 -8.96 8.61 -7.47
C LEU A 81 -8.40 7.47 -8.34
N SER A 82 -9.11 7.12 -9.43
CA SER A 82 -8.68 6.09 -10.38
C SER A 82 -7.39 6.49 -11.10
N GLU A 83 -7.26 7.75 -11.48
CA GLU A 83 -6.05 8.27 -12.11
C GLU A 83 -4.87 8.29 -11.15
N ALA A 84 -5.08 8.71 -9.89
CA ALA A 84 -4.07 8.66 -8.84
C ALA A 84 -3.60 7.22 -8.57
N GLN A 85 -4.54 6.26 -8.51
CA GLN A 85 -4.21 4.84 -8.38
C GLN A 85 -3.38 4.33 -9.56
N THR A 86 -3.76 4.70 -10.79
CA THR A 86 -3.05 4.28 -12.00
C THR A 86 -1.60 4.80 -12.00
N ARG A 87 -1.39 6.05 -11.59
CA ARG A 87 -0.04 6.64 -11.43
C ARG A 87 0.78 5.90 -10.38
N TYR A 88 0.18 5.59 -9.23
CA TYR A 88 0.83 4.78 -8.20
C TYR A 88 1.24 3.41 -8.71
N ASP A 89 0.34 2.69 -9.41
CA ASP A 89 0.62 1.36 -9.94
C ASP A 89 1.71 1.38 -11.02
N ALA A 90 1.78 2.46 -11.81
CA ALA A 90 2.86 2.67 -12.78
C ALA A 90 4.21 2.92 -12.09
N ALA A 91 4.25 3.81 -11.09
CA ALA A 91 5.47 4.08 -10.32
C ALA A 91 5.97 2.85 -9.57
N MET A 92 5.05 2.05 -9.02
CA MET A 92 5.41 0.79 -8.36
C MET A 92 6.00 -0.22 -9.34
N ARG A 93 5.38 -0.41 -10.51
CA ARG A 93 5.93 -1.28 -11.56
C ARG A 93 7.34 -0.84 -11.98
N HIS A 94 7.56 0.45 -12.16
CA HIS A 94 8.88 0.98 -12.50
C HIS A 94 9.93 0.64 -11.42
N SER A 95 9.58 0.74 -10.14
CA SER A 95 10.50 0.35 -9.06
C SER A 95 10.82 -1.15 -9.08
N LEU A 96 9.86 -2.00 -9.43
CA LEU A 96 10.05 -3.44 -9.57
C LEU A 96 10.92 -3.79 -10.78
N ASP A 97 10.76 -3.07 -11.89
CA ASP A 97 11.59 -3.24 -13.08
C ASP A 97 13.06 -2.92 -12.79
N LEU A 98 13.32 -1.83 -12.03
CA LEU A 98 14.68 -1.48 -11.58
C LEU A 98 15.27 -2.51 -10.62
N LEU A 99 14.44 -3.09 -9.74
CA LEU A 99 14.87 -4.15 -8.84
C LEU A 99 15.21 -5.45 -9.58
N ALA A 100 14.52 -5.74 -10.69
CA ALA A 100 14.73 -6.93 -11.50
C ALA A 100 15.93 -6.82 -12.47
N ALA A 101 16.56 -5.64 -12.59
CA ALA A 101 17.71 -5.43 -13.44
C ALA A 101 18.93 -6.28 -12.99
N PRO A 102 19.77 -6.79 -13.92
CA PRO A 102 20.95 -7.59 -13.57
C PRO A 102 21.94 -6.88 -12.64
N ASP A 103 22.09 -5.58 -12.83
CA ASP A 103 22.89 -4.70 -11.98
C ASP A 103 21.94 -3.67 -11.32
N LEU A 104 21.85 -3.72 -9.99
CA LEU A 104 20.98 -2.83 -9.23
C LEU A 104 21.60 -1.42 -9.11
N ASP A 105 21.03 -0.46 -9.84
CA ASP A 105 21.26 0.95 -9.55
C ASP A 105 20.45 1.37 -8.31
N VAL A 106 21.14 1.42 -7.17
CA VAL A 106 20.55 1.75 -5.86
C VAL A 106 20.00 3.18 -5.83
N ALA A 107 20.60 4.12 -6.56
CA ALA A 107 20.13 5.51 -6.59
C ALA A 107 18.83 5.61 -7.37
N ALA A 108 18.80 5.04 -8.58
CA ALA A 108 17.59 5.00 -9.41
C ALA A 108 16.44 4.26 -8.72
N PHE A 109 16.72 3.11 -8.09
CA PHE A 109 15.71 2.36 -7.35
C PHE A 109 15.14 3.18 -6.17
N ARG A 110 15.99 3.88 -5.41
CA ARG A 110 15.54 4.73 -4.29
C ARG A 110 14.64 5.87 -4.78
N ASP A 111 14.99 6.50 -5.89
CA ASP A 111 14.19 7.57 -6.47
C ASP A 111 12.84 7.06 -6.99
N ALA A 112 12.79 5.88 -7.62
CA ALA A 112 11.54 5.25 -8.04
C ALA A 112 10.64 4.88 -6.85
N VAL A 113 11.22 4.40 -5.74
CA VAL A 113 10.46 4.14 -4.50
C VAL A 113 9.91 5.44 -3.90
N ARG A 114 10.69 6.53 -3.93
CA ARG A 114 10.22 7.86 -3.50
C ARG A 114 9.03 8.32 -4.34
N GLU A 115 9.14 8.21 -5.65
CA GLU A 115 8.07 8.54 -6.59
C GLU A 115 6.80 7.73 -6.29
N ALA A 116 6.93 6.40 -6.13
CA ALA A 116 5.78 5.56 -5.81
C ALA A 116 5.13 5.95 -4.47
N ARG A 117 5.92 6.33 -3.46
CA ARG A 117 5.39 6.85 -2.20
C ARG A 117 4.63 8.16 -2.40
N ASP A 118 5.18 9.07 -3.19
CA ASP A 118 4.55 10.39 -3.41
C ASP A 118 3.24 10.24 -4.20
N GLN A 119 3.18 9.33 -5.18
CA GLN A 119 1.92 8.96 -5.85
C GLN A 119 0.91 8.30 -4.91
N ARG A 120 1.37 7.51 -3.94
CA ARG A 120 0.49 6.93 -2.91
C ARG A 120 -0.13 7.99 -2.00
N LEU A 121 0.61 9.05 -1.68
CA LEU A 121 0.08 10.17 -0.89
C LEU A 121 -1.05 10.88 -1.64
N ALA A 122 -0.91 11.07 -2.96
CA ALA A 122 -1.96 11.69 -3.77
C ALA A 122 -3.30 10.93 -3.70
N VAL A 123 -3.28 9.59 -3.59
CA VAL A 123 -4.50 8.79 -3.39
C VAL A 123 -5.16 9.11 -2.04
N GLY A 124 -4.36 9.31 -0.99
CA GLY A 124 -4.82 9.74 0.33
C GLY A 124 -5.37 11.17 0.33
N ASP A 125 -4.76 12.07 -0.42
CA ASP A 125 -5.17 13.47 -0.52
C ASP A 125 -6.56 13.61 -1.13
N VAL A 126 -6.92 12.80 -2.13
CA VAL A 126 -8.29 12.77 -2.68
C VAL A 126 -9.32 12.40 -1.61
N LEU A 127 -9.01 11.40 -0.78
CA LEU A 127 -9.89 10.96 0.30
C LEU A 127 -10.03 12.04 1.39
N ILE A 128 -8.91 12.63 1.82
CA ILE A 128 -8.91 13.70 2.82
C ILE A 128 -9.65 14.92 2.28
N GLY A 129 -9.40 15.30 1.04
CA GLY A 129 -10.09 16.40 0.36
C GLY A 129 -11.60 16.20 0.34
N THR A 130 -12.07 15.00 0.00
CA THR A 130 -13.50 14.63 0.03
C THR A 130 -14.11 14.84 1.42
N ILE A 131 -13.41 14.40 2.48
CA ILE A 131 -13.87 14.56 3.86
C ILE A 131 -13.91 16.04 4.25
N VAL A 132 -12.86 16.80 3.94
CA VAL A 132 -12.78 18.22 4.23
C VAL A 132 -13.89 18.99 3.52
N GLU A 133 -14.10 18.73 2.24
CA GLU A 133 -15.18 19.33 1.42
C GLU A 133 -16.55 19.08 2.06
N THR A 134 -16.84 17.82 2.43
CA THR A 134 -18.07 17.47 3.16
C THR A 134 -18.21 18.25 4.46
N LEU A 135 -17.14 18.31 5.27
CA LEU A 135 -17.17 19.03 6.55
C LEU A 135 -17.37 20.54 6.36
N THR A 136 -16.86 21.14 5.28
CA THR A 136 -17.07 22.57 5.01
C THR A 136 -18.52 22.92 4.73
N GLU A 137 -19.28 22.00 4.12
CA GLU A 137 -20.70 22.18 3.83
C GLU A 137 -21.60 21.93 5.05
N MET A 138 -21.12 21.20 6.05
CA MET A 138 -21.89 20.95 7.28
C MET A 138 -22.08 22.22 8.13
N PRO A 139 -23.23 22.39 8.80
CA PRO A 139 -23.40 23.40 9.85
C PRO A 139 -22.37 23.26 10.99
N ALA A 140 -21.97 24.39 11.59
CA ALA A 140 -20.97 24.40 12.67
C ALA A 140 -21.38 23.56 13.89
N LYS A 141 -22.67 23.56 14.23
CA LYS A 141 -23.23 22.75 15.33
C LYS A 141 -23.01 21.26 15.10
N GLU A 142 -23.29 20.78 13.89
CA GLU A 142 -23.21 19.36 13.54
C GLU A 142 -21.76 18.88 13.50
N ARG A 143 -20.82 19.71 13.02
CA ARG A 143 -19.38 19.44 13.13
C ARG A 143 -18.92 19.27 14.58
N GLN A 144 -19.38 20.14 15.49
CA GLN A 144 -19.03 20.08 16.91
C GLN A 144 -19.60 18.81 17.56
N GLU A 145 -20.84 18.45 17.25
CA GLU A 145 -21.45 17.21 17.72
C GLU A 145 -20.70 15.97 17.21
N LEU A 146 -20.33 15.96 15.93
CA LEU A 146 -19.52 14.90 15.33
C LEU A 146 -18.16 14.76 16.04
N ALA A 147 -17.43 15.86 16.24
CA ALA A 147 -16.17 15.85 16.97
C ALA A 147 -16.34 15.33 18.41
N GLY A 148 -17.43 15.72 19.09
CA GLY A 148 -17.79 15.19 20.40
C GLY A 148 -18.06 13.69 20.40
N ARG A 149 -18.77 13.15 19.40
CA ARG A 149 -19.02 11.71 19.25
C ARG A 149 -17.72 10.93 19.01
N LEU A 150 -16.81 11.45 18.20
CA LEU A 150 -15.52 10.80 17.89
C LEU A 150 -14.60 10.74 19.12
N ARG A 151 -14.56 11.79 19.94
CA ARG A 151 -13.74 11.79 21.18
C ARG A 151 -14.23 10.81 22.24
N ARG A 152 -15.54 10.58 22.36
CA ARG A 152 -16.13 9.70 23.37
C ARG A 152 -16.00 8.19 23.09
N ARG A 153 -15.47 7.82 21.92
CA ARG A 153 -15.33 6.43 21.46
C ARG A 153 -13.88 5.94 21.41
N GLN A 154 -12.91 6.77 21.81
CA GLN A 154 -11.52 6.36 22.09
C GLN A 154 -11.40 5.96 23.55
#